data_AF-A0A7C5XIV0-F1
#
_entry.id   AF-A0A7C5XIV0-F1
#
_cell.length_a   1.000
_cell.length_b   1.000
_cell.length_c   1.000
_cell.angle_alpha   90.00
_cell.angle_beta   90.00
_cell.angle_gamma   90.00
#
_symmetry.space_group_name_H-M   'P 1'
#
loop_
_entity.id
_entity.type
_entity.pdbx_description
1 polymer ?
#
loop_
_entity_poly.entity_id
_entity_poly.type
_entity_poly.pdbx_seq_one_letter_code
_entity_poly.pdbx_strand_id
1 'polypeptide(L)' 'KSGLKYEIGPMGTSVELPSVEALGRLLQEIHDELYKAGVKRIVTTVRIDDRRDKAITMEYKVKRVS' A
#
# COMPACT_ATOMS: atom_id res chain seq x y z
N LYS A 1 8.63 11.70 -1.84
CA LYS A 1 7.18 11.50 -2.12
C LYS A 1 7.08 10.51 -3.27
N SER A 2 6.43 9.37 -3.05
CA SER A 2 6.44 8.20 -3.96
C SER A 2 5.57 8.35 -5.22
N GLY A 3 4.76 9.41 -5.36
CA GLY A 3 3.90 9.64 -6.53
C GLY A 3 2.74 8.64 -6.68
N LEU A 4 2.59 7.74 -5.72
CA LEU A 4 1.55 6.72 -5.69
C LEU A 4 0.25 7.30 -5.15
N LYS A 5 -0.88 6.80 -5.65
CA LYS A 5 -2.19 7.17 -5.14
C LYS A 5 -2.44 6.37 -3.87
N TYR A 6 -2.60 7.06 -2.75
CA TYR A 6 -2.84 6.46 -1.45
C TYR A 6 -3.98 7.16 -0.73
N GLU A 7 -4.65 6.42 0.12
CA GLU A 7 -5.71 6.90 1.00
C GLU A 7 -5.42 6.44 2.42
N ILE A 8 -5.46 7.39 3.36
CA ILE A 8 -5.24 7.10 4.78
C ILE A 8 -6.61 6.84 5.40
N GLY A 9 -6.83 5.60 5.82
CA GLY A 9 -8.00 5.21 6.59
C GLY A 9 -7.69 5.15 8.09
N PRO A 10 -8.72 4.95 8.93
CA PRO A 10 -8.58 4.90 10.39
C PRO A 10 -7.76 3.70 10.91
N MET A 11 -7.63 2.63 10.12
CA MET A 11 -6.97 1.38 10.52
C MET A 11 -5.79 1.00 9.62
N GLY A 12 -5.39 1.86 8.68
CA GLY A 12 -4.31 1.57 7.75
C GLY A 12 -4.31 2.48 6.55
N THR A 13 -3.28 2.34 5.72
CA THR A 13 -3.12 3.10 4.47
C THR A 13 -3.38 2.17 3.29
N SER A 14 -4.35 2.55 2.45
CA SER A 14 -4.60 1.89 1.18
C SER A 14 -3.75 2.54 0.11
N VAL A 15 -3.05 1.76 -0.71
CA VAL A 15 -2.16 2.26 -1.77
C VAL A 15 -2.46 1.53 -3.07
N GLU A 16 -2.62 2.30 -4.14
CA GLU A 16 -2.65 1.76 -5.50
C GLU A 16 -1.23 1.65 -6.02
N LEU A 17 -0.88 0.45 -6.46
CA LEU A 17 0.44 0.12 -6.97
C LEU A 17 0.32 -0.38 -8.41
N PRO A 18 1.24 0.02 -9.30
CA PRO A 18 1.24 -0.44 -10.68
C PRO A 18 1.61 -1.93 -10.80
N SER A 19 2.29 -2.49 -9.79
CA SER A 19 2.69 -3.90 -9.75
C SER A 19 2.99 -4.34 -8.32
N VAL A 20 3.01 -5.67 -8.10
CA VAL A 20 3.46 -6.27 -6.84
C VAL A 20 4.95 -6.00 -6.57
N GLU A 21 5.76 -5.83 -7.61
CA GLU A 21 7.18 -5.48 -7.44
C GLU A 21 7.34 -4.08 -6.79
N ALA A 22 6.48 -3.14 -7.17
CA ALA A 22 6.47 -1.79 -6.57
C ALA A 22 6.14 -1.83 -5.07
N LEU A 23 5.33 -2.80 -4.62
CA LEU A 23 5.06 -3.02 -3.20
C LEU A 23 6.34 -3.36 -2.44
N GLY A 24 7.17 -4.26 -2.98
CA GLY A 24 8.41 -4.67 -2.34
C GLY A 24 9.36 -3.48 -2.11
N ARG A 25 9.51 -2.62 -3.13
CA ARG A 25 10.32 -1.40 -3.02
C ARG A 25 9.77 -0.44 -1.96
N LEU A 26 8.46 -0.21 -1.98
CA LEU A 26 7.80 0.68 -1.02
C LEU A 26 7.96 0.17 0.43
N LEU A 27 7.78 -1.13 0.66
CA LEU A 27 7.96 -1.73 1.98
C LEU A 27 9.40 -1.60 2.49
N GLN A 28 10.38 -1.80 1.59
CA GLN A 28 11.79 -1.61 1.94
C GLN A 28 12.06 -0.17 2.36
N GLU A 29 11.61 0.82 1.57
CA GLU A 29 11.78 2.24 1.91
C GLU A 29 11.16 2.59 3.26
N ILE A 30 9.95 2.09 3.56
CA ILE A 30 9.27 2.30 4.85
C ILE A 30 10.09 1.69 5.99
N HIS A 31 10.55 0.45 5.83
CA HIS A 31 11.29 -0.24 6.88
C HIS A 31 12.65 0.43 7.15
N ASP A 32 13.35 0.88 6.11
CA ASP A 32 14.63 1.57 6.23
C ASP A 32 14.48 2.91 6.95
N GLU A 33 13.43 3.68 6.64
CA GLU A 33 13.14 4.94 7.34
C GLU A 33 12.77 4.72 8.81
N LEU A 34 11.96 3.70 9.11
CA LEU A 34 11.63 3.34 10.50
C LEU A 34 12.85 2.85 11.28
N TYR A 35 13.75 2.11 10.62
CA TYR A 35 15.00 1.68 11.22
C TYR A 35 15.93 2.86 11.52
N LYS A 36 16.06 3.82 10.58
CA LYS A 36 16.78 5.09 10.82
C LYS A 36 16.20 5.89 11.99
N ALA A 37 14.89 5.81 12.21
CA ALA A 37 14.22 6.39 13.37
C ALA A 37 14.44 5.63 14.69
N GLY A 38 15.24 4.55 14.68
CA GLY A 38 15.61 3.77 15.87
C GLY A 38 14.66 2.62 16.21
N VAL A 39 13.70 2.29 15.33
CA VAL A 39 12.76 1.18 15.55
C VAL A 39 13.47 -0.15 15.30
N LYS A 40 13.56 -1.00 16.33
CA LYS A 40 14.29 -2.28 16.27
C LYS A 40 13.48 -3.45 15.70
N ARG A 41 12.16 -3.38 15.78
CA ARG A 41 11.25 -4.42 15.28
C ARG A 41 10.06 -3.76 14.60
N ILE A 42 9.85 -4.11 13.35
CA ILE A 42 8.78 -3.59 12.51
C ILE A 42 7.88 -4.77 12.14
N VAL A 43 6.58 -4.64 12.39
CA VAL A 43 5.57 -5.63 11.99
C VAL A 43 4.62 -4.94 11.03
N THR A 44 4.60 -5.41 9.78
CA THR A 44 3.79 -4.83 8.72
C THR A 44 2.82 -5.87 8.20
N THR A 45 1.52 -5.57 8.27
CA THR A 45 0.46 -6.43 7.74
C THR A 45 0.01 -5.85 6.41
N VAL A 46 0.17 -6.62 5.33
CA VAL A 46 -0.22 -6.19 3.98
C VAL A 46 -1.31 -7.10 3.44
N ARG A 47 -2.37 -6.50 2.92
CA ARG A 47 -3.42 -7.20 2.17
C ARG A 47 -3.37 -6.74 0.72
N ILE A 48 -3.15 -7.69 -0.19
CA ILE A 48 -3.04 -7.42 -1.62
C ILE A 48 -4.29 -7.97 -2.30
N ASP A 49 -4.89 -7.14 -3.16
CA ASP A 49 -5.99 -7.54 -4.04
C ASP A 49 -5.53 -7.30 -5.48
N ASP A 50 -4.89 -8.32 -6.06
CA ASP A 50 -4.40 -8.34 -7.45
C ASP A 50 -5.42 -9.05 -8.34
N ARG A 51 -6.27 -8.27 -9.00
CA ARG A 51 -7.21 -8.78 -10.01
C ARG A 51 -6.62 -8.65 -11.40
N ARG A 52 -6.46 -9.79 -12.08
CA ARG A 52 -5.88 -9.88 -13.44
C ARG A 52 -6.92 -9.93 -14.55
N ASP A 53 -8.17 -10.16 -14.20
CA ASP A 53 -9.30 -10.27 -15.13
C ASP A 53 -9.91 -8.90 -15.47
N LYS A 54 -9.75 -7.90 -14.60
CA LYS A 54 -10.22 -6.52 -14.84
C LYS A 54 -9.39 -5.52 -14.06
N ALA A 55 -8.99 -4.43 -14.74
CA ALA A 55 -8.42 -3.27 -14.08
C ALA A 55 -9.48 -2.59 -13.20
N ILE A 56 -9.24 -2.54 -11.90
CA ILE A 56 -10.11 -1.90 -10.91
C ILE A 56 -9.31 -0.93 -10.05
N THR A 57 -9.92 0.19 -9.71
CA THR A 57 -9.35 1.20 -8.82
C THR A 57 -9.98 1.16 -7.43
N MET A 58 -9.33 1.76 -6.44
CA MET A 58 -9.86 1.96 -5.09
C MET A 58 -11.19 2.70 -5.14
N GLU A 59 -11.28 3.76 -5.93
CA GLU A 59 -12.54 4.50 -6.13
C GLU A 59 -13.66 3.63 -6.72
N TYR A 60 -13.33 2.74 -7.66
CA TYR A 60 -14.30 1.79 -8.23
C TYR A 60 -14.84 0.83 -7.17
N LYS A 61 -14.00 0.40 -6.22
CA LYS A 61 -14.42 -0.48 -5.12
C LYS A 61 -15.36 0.22 -4.15
N VAL A 62 -15.07 1.47 -3.78
CA VAL A 62 -15.94 2.27 -2.91
C VAL A 62 -17.30 2.51 -3.58
N LYS A 63 -17.30 2.96 -4.85
CA LYS A 63 -18.52 3.24 -5.62
C LYS A 63 -19.41 2.02 -5.86
N ARG A 64 -18.87 0.81 -5.79
CA ARG A 64 -19.64 -0.43 -6.02
C ARG A 64 -20.40 -0.89 -4.76
N VAL A 65 -20.02 -0.40 -3.59
CA VAL A 65 -20.63 -0.78 -2.30
C VAL A 65 -21.60 0.31 -1.80
N SER A 66 -21.41 1.56 -2.22
CA SER A 66 -22.35 2.68 -2.05
C SER A 66 -23.49 2.62 -3.05
#